data_AF-A0A940RSN0-F1
#
_entry.id   AF-A0A940RSN0-F1
#
_cell.length_a   1.000
_cell.length_b   1.000
_cell.length_c   1.000
_cell.angle_alpha   90.00
_cell.angle_beta   90.00
_cell.angle_gamma   90.00
#
_symmetry.space_group_name_H-M   'P 1'
#
loop_
_entity.id
_entity.type
_entity.pdbx_description
1 polymer ?
#
loop_
_entity_poly.entity_id
_entity_poly.type
_entity_poly.pdbx_seq_one_letter_code
_entity_poly.pdbx_strand_id
1 'polypeptide(L)'
;MKSARERPMAATRIIKKYPNRRLYDTEISSYITIEDVRQLILDGESFEVRDAKSGEDLTRSVLLQIIAEQDLHRHATALAVGRRH
;
A
#
# COMPACT_ATOMS: atom_id res chain seq x y z
N MET A 1 -31.99 -18.23 -10.93
CA MET A 1 -30.56 -18.01 -11.22
C MET A 1 -29.89 -17.49 -9.96
N LYS A 2 -29.28 -18.38 -9.16
CA LYS A 2 -28.72 -18.03 -7.84
C LYS A 2 -27.21 -17.83 -7.93
N SER A 3 -26.79 -16.63 -7.53
CA SER A 3 -25.60 -16.35 -6.72
C SER A 3 -24.26 -16.83 -7.29
N ALA A 4 -23.55 -15.89 -7.92
CA ALA A 4 -22.10 -15.99 -8.10
C ALA A 4 -21.48 -16.13 -6.71
N ARG A 5 -20.76 -17.25 -6.51
CA ARG A 5 -20.07 -17.60 -5.27
C ARG A 5 -19.29 -16.41 -4.72
N GLU A 6 -19.75 -15.83 -3.62
CA GLU A 6 -18.86 -15.19 -2.65
C GLU A 6 -17.89 -16.29 -2.19
N ARG A 7 -16.69 -16.31 -2.78
CA ARG A 7 -15.57 -17.05 -2.20
C ARG A 7 -15.45 -16.52 -0.77
N PRO A 8 -15.31 -17.38 0.26
CA PRO A 8 -14.98 -16.87 1.58
C PRO A 8 -13.69 -16.06 1.41
N MET A 9 -13.78 -14.74 1.57
CA MET A 9 -12.61 -13.86 1.57
C MET A 9 -11.68 -14.46 2.63
N ALA A 10 -10.59 -15.10 2.20
CA ALA A 10 -9.42 -15.21 3.05
C ALA A 10 -9.21 -13.81 3.63
N ALA A 11 -9.16 -13.69 4.95
CA ALA A 11 -9.28 -12.42 5.64
C ALA A 11 -8.26 -11.42 5.06
N THR A 12 -8.72 -10.52 4.19
CA THR A 12 -7.86 -9.54 3.53
C THR A 12 -7.33 -8.60 4.60
N ARG A 13 -6.00 -8.46 4.70
CA ARG A 13 -5.36 -7.59 5.68
C ARG A 13 -5.81 -6.15 5.48
N ILE A 14 -6.33 -5.51 6.52
CA ILE A 14 -6.84 -4.14 6.42
C ILE A 14 -5.78 -3.15 6.89
N ILE A 15 -5.39 -2.24 6.01
CA ILE A 15 -4.52 -1.10 6.31
C ILE A 15 -5.40 0.15 6.37
N LYS A 16 -5.43 0.83 7.52
CA LYS A 16 -6.16 2.09 7.69
C LYS A 16 -5.26 3.27 7.35
N LYS A 17 -5.71 4.15 6.45
CA LYS A 17 -5.03 5.40 6.11
C LYS A 17 -5.67 6.57 6.83
N TYR A 18 -4.84 7.35 7.53
CA TYR A 18 -5.26 8.57 8.21
C TYR A 18 -4.89 9.82 7.40
N PRO A 19 -5.58 10.96 7.61
CA PRO A 19 -5.32 12.21 6.88
C PRO A 19 -3.88 12.73 7.04
N ASN A 20 -3.24 12.48 8.18
CA ASN A 20 -1.85 12.86 8.48
C ASN A 20 -0.79 11.93 7.83
N ARG A 21 -1.15 11.25 6.74
CA ARG A 21 -0.33 10.26 6.02
C ARG A 21 0.07 9.01 6.82
N ARG A 22 -0.42 8.84 8.05
CA ARG A 22 -0.15 7.62 8.84
C ARG A 22 -0.94 6.45 8.27
N LEU A 23 -0.28 5.30 8.21
CA LEU A 23 -0.90 4.01 7.86
C LEU A 23 -0.87 3.14 9.12
N TYR A 24 -1.98 2.47 9.41
CA TYR A 24 -2.10 1.56 10.53
C TYR A 24 -2.53 0.19 10.04
N ASP A 25 -1.74 -0.81 10.40
CA ASP A 25 -1.99 -2.18 10.08
C ASP A 25 -2.84 -2.84 11.15
N THR A 26 -4.01 -3.35 10.77
CA THR A 26 -4.92 -3.97 11.72
C THR A 26 -4.53 -5.39 12.10
N GLU A 27 -3.68 -6.06 11.32
CA GLU A 27 -3.26 -7.44 11.60
C GLU A 27 -2.16 -7.46 12.66
N ILE A 28 -1.12 -6.64 12.48
CA ILE A 28 -0.02 -6.53 13.47
C ILE A 28 -0.27 -5.43 14.51
N SER A 29 -1.41 -4.73 14.42
CA SER A 29 -1.81 -3.66 15.34
C SER A 29 -0.74 -2.58 15.53
N SER A 30 -0.15 -2.11 14.44
CA SER A 30 0.95 -1.15 14.47
C SER A 30 0.90 -0.14 13.34
N TYR A 31 1.57 1.00 13.53
CA TYR A 31 1.80 1.95 12.45
C TYR A 31 2.88 1.43 11.52
N ILE A 32 2.63 1.56 10.22
CA ILE A 32 3.53 1.12 9.16
C ILE A 32 3.79 2.26 8.17
N THR A 33 4.83 2.11 7.37
CA THR A 33 5.21 3.04 6.31
C THR A 33 4.68 2.57 4.94
N ILE A 34 4.83 3.43 3.93
CA ILE A 34 4.51 3.06 2.55
C ILE A 34 5.45 1.96 2.00
N GLU A 35 6.68 1.90 2.52
CA GLU A 35 7.66 0.84 2.19
C GLU A 35 7.22 -0.51 2.76
N ASP A 36 6.67 -0.54 3.98
CA ASP A 36 6.13 -1.77 4.56
C ASP A 36 4.93 -2.28 3.74
N VAL A 37 4.04 -1.38 3.28
CA VAL A 37 2.95 -1.75 2.37
C VAL A 37 3.49 -2.27 1.03
N ARG A 38 4.59 -1.72 0.52
CA ARG A 38 5.27 -2.30 -0.66
C ARG A 38 5.74 -3.72 -0.38
N GLN A 39 6.31 -4.00 0.80
CA GLN A 39 6.74 -5.36 1.11
C GLN A 39 5.60 -6.35 1.07
N LEU A 40 4.41 -5.99 1.56
CA LEU A 40 3.22 -6.84 1.42
C LEU A 40 2.92 -7.22 -0.04
N ILE A 41 3.11 -6.30 -0.99
CA ILE A 41 2.95 -6.59 -2.43
C ILE A 41 4.00 -7.59 -2.91
N LEU A 42 5.25 -7.41 -2.49
CA LEU A 42 6.38 -8.26 -2.88
C LEU A 42 6.26 -9.67 -2.30
N ASP A 43 5.73 -9.78 -1.08
CA ASP A 43 5.46 -11.03 -0.38
C ASP A 43 4.21 -11.75 -0.92
N GLY A 44 3.44 -11.09 -1.80
CA GLY A 44 2.21 -11.63 -2.38
C GLY A 44 1.02 -11.63 -1.41
N GLU A 45 1.10 -10.84 -0.35
CA GLU A 45 0.06 -10.72 0.67
C GLU A 45 -1.14 -9.93 0.15
N SER A 46 -2.34 -10.42 0.45
CA SER A 46 -3.59 -9.77 0.05
C SER A 46 -4.00 -8.72 1.09
N PHE A 47 -4.04 -7.45 0.70
CA PHE A 47 -4.45 -6.35 1.57
C PHE A 47 -5.40 -5.37 0.88
N GLU A 48 -6.11 -4.60 1.71
CA GLU A 48 -6.92 -3.45 1.31
C GLU A 48 -6.48 -2.23 2.12
N VAL A 49 -6.43 -1.08 1.46
CA VAL A 49 -6.21 0.19 2.15
C VAL A 49 -7.51 0.95 2.22
N ARG A 50 -7.98 1.26 3.44
CA ARG A 50 -9.22 2.01 3.66
C ARG A 50 -8.97 3.32 4.36
N ASP A 51 -9.70 4.37 3.97
CA ASP A 51 -9.70 5.61 4.74
C ASP A 51 -10.24 5.36 6.16
N ALA A 52 -9.50 5.80 7.17
CA ALA A 52 -9.83 5.52 8.56
C ALA A 52 -11.11 6.24 9.04
N LYS A 53 -11.54 7.30 8.34
CA LYS A 53 -12.70 8.13 8.69
C LYS A 53 -13.93 7.75 7.86
N SER A 54 -13.80 7.62 6.54
CA SER A 54 -14.92 7.33 5.64
C SER A 54 -15.09 5.85 5.32
N GLY A 55 -14.05 5.03 5.50
CA GLY A 55 -14.04 3.63 5.09
C GLY A 55 -13.89 3.42 3.57
N GLU A 56 -13.67 4.50 2.81
CA GLU A 56 -13.46 4.45 1.35
C GLU A 56 -12.27 3.55 0.99
N ASP A 57 -12.41 2.74 -0.07
CA ASP A 57 -11.31 1.96 -0.62
C ASP A 57 -10.31 2.87 -1.34
N LEU A 58 -9.12 2.98 -0.75
CA LEU A 58 -8.00 3.75 -1.27
C LEU A 58 -6.92 2.85 -1.87
N THR A 59 -7.16 1.53 -1.95
CA THR A 59 -6.18 0.53 -2.39
C THR A 59 -5.52 0.93 -3.71
N ARG A 60 -6.33 1.25 -4.73
CA ARG A 60 -5.82 1.68 -6.05
C ARG A 60 -4.94 2.92 -5.98
N SER A 61 -5.35 3.92 -5.19
CA SER A 61 -4.61 5.18 -5.06
C SER A 61 -3.24 4.97 -4.41
N VAL A 62 -3.21 4.14 -3.37
CA VAL A 62 -1.97 3.81 -2.64
C VAL A 62 -1.02 2.97 -3.50
N LEU A 63 -1.54 2.01 -4.26
CA LEU A 63 -0.72 1.25 -5.22
C LEU A 63 -0.06 2.16 -6.27
N LEU A 64 -0.81 3.12 -6.82
CA LEU A 64 -0.25 4.10 -7.76
C LEU A 64 0.82 4.97 -7.11
N GLN A 65 0.62 5.39 -5.86
CA GLN A 65 1.63 6.13 -5.10
C GLN A 65 2.91 5.30 -4.92
N ILE A 66 2.79 4.02 -4.55
CA ILE A 66 3.93 3.10 -4.38
C ILE A 66 4.73 2.98 -5.67
N ILE A 67 4.05 2.89 -6.82
CA ILE A 67 4.70 2.80 -8.13
C ILE A 67 5.40 4.12 -8.47
N ALA A 68 4.71 5.26 -8.34
CA ALA A 68 5.26 6.57 -8.66
C ALA A 68 6.51 6.93 -7.82
N GLU A 69 6.52 6.54 -6.54
CA GLU A 69 7.68 6.77 -5.65
C GLU A 69 8.91 5.92 -6.04
N GLN A 70 8.73 4.76 -6.68
CA GLN A 70 9.86 3.95 -7.18
C GLN A 70 10.57 4.60 -8.34
N ASP A 71 9.81 5.09 -9.32
CA ASP A 71 10.40 5.80 -10.45
C ASP A 71 11.18 7.02 -9.94
N LEU A 72 10.61 7.82 -9.04
CA LEU A 72 11.31 8.98 -8.49
C LEU A 72 12.62 8.60 -7.74
N HIS A 73 12.60 7.55 -6.91
CA HIS A 73 13.80 7.07 -6.22
C HIS A 73 14.88 6.60 -7.20
N ARG A 74 14.52 5.82 -8.22
CA ARG A 74 15.47 5.35 -9.25
C ARG A 74 16.13 6.50 -10.01
N HIS A 75 15.36 7.54 -10.34
CA HIS A 75 15.88 8.72 -11.04
C HIS A 75 16.77 9.60 -10.13
N ALA A 76 16.43 9.75 -8.85
CA ALA A 76 17.25 10.52 -7.90
C ALA A 76 18.63 9.89 -7.67
N THR A 77 18.70 8.55 -7.56
CA THR A 77 19.97 7.84 -7.40
C THR A 77 20.84 7.93 -8.65
N ALA A 78 20.25 7.85 -9.85
CA ALA A 78 20.98 7.98 -11.12
C ALA A 78 21.69 9.35 -11.26
N LEU A 79 21.04 10.44 -10.83
CA LEU A 79 21.60 11.80 -10.88
C LEU A 79 22.68 12.06 -9.81
N ALA A 80 22.70 11.29 -8.73
CA ALA A 80 23.72 11.41 -7.68
C ALA A 80 25.05 10.75 -8.07
N VAL A 81 25.00 9.67 -8.87
CA VAL A 81 26.19 8.95 -9.33
C VAL A 81 26.96 9.74 -10.40
N GLY A 82 26.28 10.56 -11.22
CA GLY A 82 26.88 11.33 -12.31
C GLY A 82 27.59 12.64 -11.92
N ARG A 83 27.61 13.05 -10.64
CA ARG A 83 28.24 14.31 -10.17
C ARG A 83 29.61 14.13 -9.50
N ARG A 84 30.28 13.01 -9.76
CA ARG A 84 31.68 12.78 -9.37
C ARG A 84 32.51 12.59 -10.62
N HIS A 85 32.78 13.68 -11.35
CA HIS A 85 33.96 13.83 -12.23
C HIS A 85 34.11 15.30 -12.61
#